data_AF-A0A832HAX1-F1
#
_entry.id   AF-A0A832HAX1-F1
#
_cell.length_a   1.000
_cell.length_b   1.000
_cell.length_c   1.000
_cell.angle_alpha   90.00
_cell.angle_beta   90.00
_cell.angle_gamma   90.00
#
_symmetry.space_group_name_H-M   'P 1'
#
loop_
_entity.id
_entity.type
_entity.pdbx_description
1 polymer ?
#
loop_
_entity_poly.entity_id
_entity_poly.type
_entity_poly.pdbx_seq_one_letter_code
_entity_poly.pdbx_strand_id
1 'polypeptide(L)'
;MPRWTVRDYLHVAGLVAVAAALGLLTFYIASHFGLHGRWANRGAAILAAVIVAMILALVSAPFFIRSIVLMRQRRRWAREGRCLFCGYDLRASTERCPECGAMKPRYPPHQ
;
A
#
# COMPACT_ATOMS: atom_id res chain seq x y z
N MET A 1 6.71 -9.64 10.30
CA MET A 1 5.86 -9.71 9.07
C MET A 1 4.99 -8.46 9.05
N PRO A 2 4.96 -7.64 7.99
CA PRO A 2 4.07 -6.49 7.94
C PRO A 2 2.68 -7.08 7.74
N ARG A 3 1.97 -7.28 8.85
CA ARG A 3 0.56 -7.63 8.81
C ARG A 3 -0.13 -6.38 8.32
N TRP A 4 -0.27 -6.25 7.01
CA TRP A 4 -1.29 -5.42 6.42
C TRP A 4 -2.57 -5.80 7.14
N THR A 5 -3.21 -4.85 7.82
CA THR A 5 -4.49 -5.18 8.43
C THR A 5 -5.46 -5.47 7.29
N VAL A 6 -6.34 -6.45 7.44
CA VAL A 6 -7.36 -6.76 6.43
C VAL A 6 -8.14 -5.49 6.04
N ARG A 7 -8.29 -4.57 6.99
CA ARG A 7 -8.82 -3.22 6.81
C ARG A 7 -8.02 -2.39 5.80
N ASP A 8 -6.69 -2.34 5.90
CA ASP A 8 -5.83 -1.62 4.95
C ASP A 8 -5.95 -2.20 3.52
N TYR A 9 -6.04 -3.53 3.41
CA TYR A 9 -6.20 -4.20 2.11
C TYR A 9 -7.56 -3.87 1.47
N LEU A 10 -8.61 -3.85 2.28
CA LEU A 10 -9.95 -3.48 1.84
C LEU A 10 -10.06 -2.00 1.44
N HIS A 11 -9.38 -1.10 2.15
CA HIS A 11 -9.35 0.32 1.78
C HIS A 11 -8.62 0.57 0.46
N VAL A 12 -7.47 -0.08 0.25
CA VAL A 12 -6.71 0.03 -1.00
C VAL A 12 -7.49 -0.60 -2.16
N ALA A 13 -8.04 -1.82 -1.97
CA ALA A 13 -8.85 -2.48 -2.98
C ALA A 13 -10.11 -1.66 -3.33
N GLY A 14 -10.74 -1.03 -2.33
CA GLY A 14 -11.88 -0.15 -2.53
C GLY A 14 -11.53 1.10 -3.34
N LEU A 15 -10.42 1.78 -3.02
CA LEU A 15 -9.96 2.95 -3.76
C LEU A 15 -9.63 2.63 -5.23
N VAL A 16 -9.00 1.48 -5.47
CA VAL A 16 -8.68 1.00 -6.82
C VAL A 16 -9.97 0.67 -7.58
N ALA A 17 -10.94 0.01 -6.96
CA ALA A 17 -12.22 -0.33 -7.58
C ALA A 17 -13.04 0.93 -7.93
N VAL A 18 -13.09 1.93 -7.05
CA VAL A 18 -13.79 3.20 -7.29
C VAL A 18 -13.13 3.98 -8.43
N ALA A 19 -11.80 4.07 -8.45
CA ALA A 19 -11.09 4.76 -9.53
C ALA A 19 -11.28 4.07 -10.89
N ALA A 20 -11.27 2.73 -10.92
CA ALA A 20 -11.54 1.96 -12.13
C ALA A 20 -12.98 2.18 -12.62
N ALA A 21 -13.96 2.18 -11.71
CA ALA A 21 -15.36 2.44 -12.04
C ALA A 21 -15.56 3.87 -12.60
N LEU A 22 -14.91 4.88 -12.02
CA LEU A 22 -14.97 6.26 -12.52
C LEU A 22 -14.31 6.40 -13.89
N GLY A 23 -13.18 5.74 -14.12
CA GLY A 23 -12.51 5.71 -15.43
C GLY A 23 -13.39 5.06 -16.51
N LEU A 24 -13.97 3.89 -16.21
CA LEU A 24 -14.89 3.18 -17.10
C LEU A 24 -16.17 3.97 -17.36
N LEU A 25 -16.73 4.63 -16.35
CA LEU A 25 -17.92 5.47 -16.49
C LEU A 25 -17.64 6.69 -17.38
N THR A 26 -16.48 7.33 -17.19
CA THR A 26 -16.06 8.48 -18.02
C THR A 26 -15.88 8.04 -19.48
N PHE A 27 -15.25 6.89 -19.70
CA PHE A 27 -15.11 6.29 -21.04
C PHE A 27 -16.48 5.96 -21.65
N TYR A 28 -17.38 5.35 -20.87
CA TYR A 28 -18.73 5.00 -21.30
C TYR A 28 -19.54 6.23 -21.71
N ILE A 29 -19.57 7.28 -20.87
CA ILE A 29 -20.27 8.54 -21.16
C ILE A 29 -19.68 9.19 -22.42
N ALA A 30 -18.35 9.24 -22.55
CA ALA A 30 -17.69 9.78 -23.74
C ALA A 30 -18.01 8.97 -25.02
N SER A 31 -18.21 7.66 -24.89
CA SER A 31 -18.59 6.78 -25.99
C SER A 31 -20.07 6.88 -26.38
N HIS A 32 -20.95 7.11 -25.41
CA HIS A 32 -22.39 7.05 -25.58
C HIS A 32 -22.98 8.39 -26.03
N PHE A 33 -22.46 9.52 -25.52
CA PHE A 33 -23.00 10.84 -25.85
C PHE A 33 -22.54 11.41 -27.19
N GLY A 34 -21.78 10.67 -27.99
CA GLY A 34 -21.70 10.88 -29.44
C GLY A 34 -21.50 12.33 -29.90
N LEU A 35 -20.75 13.15 -29.15
CA LEU A 35 -20.49 14.52 -29.55
C LEU A 35 -19.49 14.47 -30.72
N HIS A 36 -19.98 14.93 -31.87
CA HIS A 36 -19.34 14.86 -33.19
C HIS A 36 -17.89 15.37 -33.17
N GLY A 37 -16.93 14.44 -33.32
CA GLY A 37 -15.52 14.74 -33.44
C GLY A 37 -14.64 13.55 -33.07
N ARG A 38 -14.59 12.52 -33.94
CA ARG A 38 -13.86 11.24 -33.71
C ARG A 38 -12.38 11.40 -33.31
N TRP A 39 -11.76 12.55 -33.59
CA TRP A 39 -10.37 12.87 -33.24
C TRP A 39 -10.21 13.57 -31.88
N ALA A 40 -11.19 14.36 -31.43
CA ALA A 40 -11.14 15.05 -30.13
C ALA A 40 -11.34 14.10 -28.95
N ASN A 41 -12.14 13.05 -29.16
CA ASN A 41 -12.59 12.17 -28.07
C ASN A 41 -11.51 11.17 -27.62
N ARG A 42 -10.61 10.77 -28.52
CA ARG A 42 -9.49 9.87 -28.19
C ARG A 42 -8.46 10.56 -27.30
N GLY A 43 -8.15 11.82 -27.59
CA GLY A 43 -7.23 12.62 -26.78
C GLY A 43 -7.76 12.84 -25.36
N ALA A 44 -9.05 13.16 -25.23
CA ALA A 44 -9.70 13.33 -23.93
C ALA A 44 -9.70 12.05 -23.09
N ALA A 45 -9.99 10.89 -23.70
CA ALA A 45 -9.96 9.61 -23.01
C ALA A 45 -8.55 9.23 -22.54
N ILE A 46 -7.52 9.44 -23.38
CA ILE A 46 -6.12 9.19 -23.02
C ILE A 46 -5.69 10.11 -21.87
N LEU A 47 -6.00 11.41 -21.95
CA LEU A 47 -5.68 12.37 -20.90
C LEU A 47 -6.36 12.01 -19.57
N ALA A 48 -7.64 11.64 -19.60
CA ALA A 48 -8.37 11.20 -18.42
C ALA A 48 -7.74 9.93 -17.81
N ALA A 49 -7.38 8.95 -18.64
CA ALA A 49 -6.72 7.74 -18.19
C ALA A 49 -5.34 8.02 -17.55
N VAL A 50 -4.55 8.91 -18.14
CA VAL A 50 -3.25 9.33 -17.58
C VAL A 50 -3.42 10.04 -16.24
N ILE A 51 -4.41 10.93 -16.11
CA ILE A 51 -4.71 11.62 -14.84
C ILE A 51 -5.10 10.61 -13.76
N VAL A 52 -6.00 9.67 -14.08
CA VAL A 52 -6.40 8.61 -13.14
C VAL A 52 -5.20 7.75 -12.73
N ALA A 53 -4.35 7.35 -13.68
CA ALA A 53 -3.14 6.58 -13.40
C ALA A 53 -2.16 7.35 -12.50
N MET A 54 -1.96 8.66 -12.73
CA MET A 54 -1.14 9.51 -11.86
C MET A 54 -1.69 9.61 -10.45
N ILE A 55 -3.01 9.80 -10.28
CA ILE A 55 -3.64 9.87 -8.96
C ILE A 55 -3.43 8.54 -8.22
N LEU A 56 -3.64 7.40 -8.89
CA LEU A 56 -3.38 6.09 -8.31
C LEU A 56 -1.91 5.91 -7.90
N ALA A 57 -0.97 6.33 -8.73
CA ALA A 57 0.46 6.26 -8.42
C ALA A 57 0.81 7.14 -7.21
N LEU A 58 0.30 8.37 -7.15
CA LEU A 58 0.60 9.32 -6.08
C LEU A 58 0.00 8.86 -4.74
N VAL A 59 -1.22 8.31 -4.75
CA VAL A 59 -1.90 7.80 -3.54
C VAL A 59 -1.25 6.51 -3.04
N SER A 60 -0.75 5.65 -3.94
CA SER A 60 -0.11 4.37 -3.58
C SER A 60 1.38 4.52 -3.19
N ALA A 61 2.07 5.54 -3.69
CA ALA A 61 3.49 5.79 -3.44
C ALA A 61 3.89 5.87 -1.95
N PRO A 62 3.23 6.65 -1.07
CA PRO A 62 3.62 6.73 0.34
C PRO A 62 3.47 5.38 1.06
N PHE A 63 2.55 4.53 0.62
CA PHE A 63 2.36 3.20 1.16
C PHE A 63 3.48 2.24 0.74
N PHE A 64 3.90 2.32 -0.52
CA PHE A 64 5.03 1.55 -1.04
C PHE A 64 6.33 1.94 -0.32
N ILE A 65 6.59 3.24 -0.15
CA ILE A 65 7.75 3.76 0.57
C ILE A 65 7.73 3.32 2.04
N ARG A 66 6.59 3.46 2.74
CA ARG A 66 6.46 3.05 4.15
C ARG A 66 6.71 1.55 4.32
N SER A 67 6.24 0.71 3.38
CA SER A 67 6.47 -0.73 3.43
C SER A 67 7.96 -1.10 3.33
N ILE A 68 8.70 -0.42 2.44
CA ILE A 68 10.14 -0.62 2.25
C ILE A 68 10.93 -0.14 3.47
N VAL A 69 10.57 1.04 4.02
CA VAL A 69 11.21 1.59 5.23
C VAL A 69 11.01 0.65 6.41
N LEU A 70 9.77 0.18 6.64
CA LEU A 70 9.49 -0.77 7.72
C LEU A 70 10.22 -2.11 7.53
N MET A 71 10.37 -2.60 6.29
CA MET A 71 11.16 -3.80 6.02
C MET A 71 12.64 -3.60 6.35
N ARG A 72 13.23 -2.47 5.96
CA ARG A 72 14.63 -2.14 6.27
C ARG A 72 14.84 -1.96 7.77
N GLN A 73 13.92 -1.26 8.44
CA GLN A 73 13.99 -1.00 9.87
C GLN A 73 13.88 -2.29 10.69
N ARG A 74 13.03 -3.23 10.26
CA ARG A 74 12.94 -4.57 10.88
C ARG A 74 14.21 -5.39 10.75
N ARG A 75 14.88 -5.35 9.60
CA ARG A 75 16.19 -6.02 9.44
C ARG A 75 17.22 -5.45 10.40
N ARG A 76 17.18 -4.14 10.65
CA ARG A 76 18.04 -3.46 11.64
C ARG A 76 17.66 -3.84 13.08
N TRP A 77 16.39 -3.77 13.43
CA TRP A 77 15.88 -4.12 14.76
C TRP A 77 16.11 -5.59 15.13
N ALA A 78 16.04 -6.51 14.15
CA ALA A 78 16.40 -7.92 14.35
C ALA A 78 17.85 -8.07 14.85
N ARG A 79 18.80 -7.33 14.25
CA ARG A 79 20.21 -7.36 14.65
C ARG A 79 20.44 -6.69 16.00
N GLU A 80 19.67 -5.64 16.29
CA GLU A 80 19.79 -4.89 17.55
C GLU A 80 19.06 -5.57 18.72
N GLY A 81 18.25 -6.61 18.48
CA GLY A 81 17.48 -7.30 19.53
C GLY A 81 16.20 -6.54 19.93
N ARG A 82 15.66 -5.69 19.06
CA ARG A 82 14.41 -4.94 19.28
C ARG A 82 13.23 -5.66 18.63
N CYS A 83 12.03 -5.38 19.13
CA CYS A 83 10.81 -5.95 18.57
C CYS A 83 10.56 -5.48 17.14
N LEU A 84 10.30 -6.43 16.26
CA LEU A 84 9.99 -6.19 14.85
C LEU A 84 8.63 -5.52 14.61
N PHE A 85 7.81 -5.37 15.64
CA PHE A 85 6.48 -4.79 15.57
C PHE A 85 6.39 -3.43 16.27
N CYS A 86 6.86 -3.33 17.52
CA CYS A 86 6.78 -2.11 18.34
C CYS A 86 8.08 -1.28 18.34
N GLY A 87 9.23 -1.85 17.95
CA GLY A 87 10.53 -1.19 18.09
C GLY A 87 11.08 -1.14 19.53
N TYR A 88 10.32 -1.67 20.51
CA TYR A 88 10.72 -1.80 21.91
C TYR A 88 11.94 -2.71 22.05
N ASP A 89 12.82 -2.41 23.00
CA ASP A 89 14.01 -3.21 23.25
C ASP A 89 13.63 -4.56 23.89
N LEU A 90 13.83 -5.67 23.15
CA LEU A 90 13.55 -7.03 23.63
C LEU A 90 14.79 -7.69 24.25
N ARG A 91 15.88 -6.94 24.47
CA ARG A 91 17.03 -7.41 25.26
C ARG A 91 16.67 -7.54 26.74
N ALA A 92 15.79 -6.67 27.24
CA ALA A 92 15.35 -6.69 28.64
C ALA A 92 14.07 -7.53 28.90
N SER A 93 13.33 -7.93 27.85
CA SER A 93 12.07 -8.69 27.96
C SER A 93 12.25 -10.17 27.56
N THR A 94 11.68 -11.06 28.36
CA THR A 94 11.95 -12.52 28.33
C THR A 94 11.17 -13.29 27.27
N GLU A 95 9.93 -12.94 26.92
CA GLU A 95 9.13 -13.76 25.97
C GLU A 95 8.19 -13.01 25.00
N ARG A 96 7.69 -11.82 25.36
CA ARG A 96 6.69 -11.05 24.55
C ARG A 96 6.95 -9.54 24.66
N CYS A 97 6.67 -8.75 23.60
CA CYS A 97 6.76 -7.26 23.69
C CYS A 97 5.67 -6.75 24.65
N PRO A 98 5.99 -5.95 25.69
CA PRO A 98 4.99 -5.39 26.62
C PRO A 98 4.04 -4.39 25.95
N GLU A 99 4.50 -3.68 24.91
CA GLU A 99 3.69 -2.69 24.18
C GLU A 99 2.70 -3.34 23.19
N CYS A 100 3.17 -4.29 22.39
CA CYS A 100 2.36 -4.83 21.28
C CYS A 100 1.96 -6.31 21.43
N GLY A 101 2.39 -6.97 22.51
CA GLY A 101 2.12 -8.39 22.75
C GLY A 101 2.80 -9.35 21.76
N ALA A 102 3.59 -8.87 20.80
CA ALA A 102 4.21 -9.71 19.79
C ALA A 102 5.23 -10.66 20.41
N MET A 103 5.13 -11.96 20.07
CA MET A 103 6.05 -12.99 20.52
C MET A 103 7.44 -12.76 19.90
N LYS A 104 8.49 -12.93 20.71
CA LYS A 104 9.87 -12.84 20.23
C LYS A 104 10.09 -13.95 19.19
N PRO A 105 10.57 -13.66 17.97
CA PRO A 105 10.88 -14.71 17.01
C PRO A 105 11.99 -15.60 17.60
N ARG A 106 11.72 -16.90 17.75
CA ARG A 106 12.75 -17.89 18.13
C ARG A 106 13.71 -18.01 16.95
N TYR A 107 14.81 -17.28 16.97
CA TYR A 107 15.92 -17.64 16.10
C TYR A 107 16.58 -18.89 16.71
N PRO A 108 16.78 -19.99 15.95
CA PRO A 108 17.55 -21.12 16.47
C PRO A 108 18.94 -20.61 16.85
N PRO A 109 19.48 -20.93 18.04
CA PRO A 109 20.79 -20.44 18.44
C PRO A 109 21.80 -20.81 17.36
N HIS A 110 22.52 -19.79 16.89
CA HIS A 110 23.73 -19.96 16.10
C HIS A 110 24.72 -20.66 17.02
N GLN A 111 24.93 -21.95 16.78
CA GLN A 111 26.02 -22.73 17.35
C GLN A 111 27.35 -22.23 16.79
#